data_AF-A0A059C4K0-F1
#
_entry.id   AF-A0A059C4K0-F1
#
_cell.length_a   1.000
_cell.length_b   1.000
_cell.length_c   1.000
_cell.angle_alpha   90.00
_cell.angle_beta   90.00
_cell.angle_gamma   90.00
#
_symmetry.space_group_name_H-M   'P 1'
#
loop_
_entity.id
_entity.type
_entity.pdbx_description
1 polymer ?
#
loop_
_entity_poly.entity_id
_entity_poly.type
_entity_poly.pdbx_seq_one_letter_code
_entity_poly.pdbx_strand_id
1 'polypeptide(L)'
;MDPQAFIRLSIGSLGLRIPGSTLNSVKSGIQPFASSCLCEIRLRGFPAQTLTIPLVSSPEATPDCQSIASSFYLEESDLKALTATGCFYSSQAYLEISVFTGRKGSHCGVGNKRQQLGTFKLEVSPEWGEGKPVILYNGWIGIGKSKLDSGKPGAELHLRVKLDPDPRYVFQFEDVTRLSPQIVQLQGSIRQPIFSCKFSQDRVTQVDPLSTYWSAIEGSDQETERRERKGWKVKIHDLSGSAVAAAFITTPFVPSNGCDWVAKSNPGAWVIVRPDPYRPESWQPWGKLEAWRERGMRDSICCRFRLLSEGQEGGEFLVSEININAEKGGEFFIDTDRQMRASGPTPIPSPRSSGDFGGLSPVVGGFVMSCKVRGEGKNSKPLVQLAMRHVTCVEDAAIFMALAAAVDLSIEACRPFRRKIRRASQMRHSW
;
A
#
# COMPACT_ATOMS: atom_id res chain seq x y z
N MET A 1 -4.83 -10.79 -22.00
CA MET A 1 -5.35 -10.45 -20.66
C MET A 1 -6.23 -9.24 -20.83
N ASP A 2 -7.46 -9.27 -20.29
CA ASP A 2 -8.42 -8.19 -20.47
C ASP A 2 -8.59 -7.36 -19.18
N PRO A 3 -8.32 -6.06 -19.19
CA PRO A 3 -8.42 -5.24 -17.99
C PRO A 3 -9.87 -4.92 -17.65
N GLN A 4 -10.13 -4.74 -16.36
CA GLN A 4 -11.38 -4.19 -15.84
C GLN A 4 -11.28 -2.65 -15.77
N ALA A 5 -12.44 -1.99 -15.88
CA ALA A 5 -12.54 -0.55 -15.78
C ALA A 5 -12.42 -0.11 -14.31
N PHE A 6 -11.43 0.74 -14.04
CA PHE A 6 -11.23 1.44 -12.79
C PHE A 6 -10.97 2.90 -13.09
N ILE A 7 -11.30 3.78 -12.15
CA ILE A 7 -11.12 5.22 -12.30
C ILE A 7 -10.33 5.77 -11.12
N ARG A 8 -9.39 6.65 -11.43
CA ARG A 8 -8.62 7.38 -10.44
C ARG A 8 -9.14 8.82 -10.35
N LEU A 9 -9.67 9.16 -9.18
CA LEU A 9 -10.00 10.53 -8.81
C LEU A 9 -8.79 11.16 -8.11
N SER A 10 -8.17 12.14 -8.74
CA SER A 10 -7.01 12.86 -8.22
C SER A 10 -7.38 14.28 -7.81
N ILE A 11 -6.97 14.66 -6.60
CA ILE A 11 -7.07 16.02 -6.06
C ILE A 11 -5.64 16.57 -5.98
N GLY A 12 -5.36 17.57 -6.80
CA GLY A 12 -4.04 18.19 -6.92
C GLY A 12 -4.06 19.70 -6.74
N SER A 13 -2.87 20.29 -6.81
CA SER A 13 -2.67 21.74 -6.82
C SER A 13 -3.34 22.48 -5.67
N LEU A 14 -3.36 21.88 -4.47
CA LEU A 14 -3.99 22.48 -3.30
C LEU A 14 -3.20 23.71 -2.84
N GLY A 15 -3.88 24.86 -2.73
CA GLY A 15 -3.30 26.09 -2.20
C GLY A 15 -4.34 26.93 -1.48
N LEU A 16 -3.97 27.56 -0.37
CA LEU A 16 -4.88 28.38 0.42
C LEU A 16 -4.46 29.85 0.39
N ARG A 17 -5.40 30.76 0.12
CA ARG A 17 -5.24 32.21 0.30
C ARG A 17 -6.18 32.68 1.39
N ILE A 18 -5.65 33.41 2.37
CA ILE A 18 -6.44 33.99 3.46
C ILE A 18 -6.24 35.52 3.42
N PRO A 19 -7.26 36.29 2.99
CA PRO A 19 -7.16 37.74 2.98
C PRO A 19 -6.98 38.32 4.39
N GLY A 20 -6.06 39.28 4.53
CA GLY A 20 -5.73 39.90 5.81
C GLY A 20 -4.62 39.19 6.61
N SER A 21 -3.98 38.15 6.04
CA SER A 21 -2.73 37.56 6.54
C SER A 21 -1.48 38.37 6.13
N THR A 22 -1.62 39.67 5.83
CA THR A 22 -0.48 40.59 5.88
C THR A 22 -0.02 40.65 7.31
N LEU A 23 1.00 39.87 7.55
CA LEU A 23 1.76 39.81 8.77
C LEU A 23 2.02 41.21 9.33
N ASN A 24 1.43 41.53 10.48
CA ASN A 24 1.88 42.63 11.34
C ASN A 24 3.26 42.32 11.96
N SER A 25 4.26 41.86 11.18
CA SER A 25 5.66 41.72 11.61
C SER A 25 6.52 42.76 10.90
N VAL A 26 6.25 44.02 11.21
CA VAL A 26 7.29 45.06 11.09
C VAL A 26 7.61 45.63 12.48
N LYS A 27 6.98 45.14 13.57
CA LYS A 27 7.24 45.64 14.94
C LYS A 27 7.63 44.58 15.98
N SER A 28 7.88 43.34 15.57
CA SER A 28 8.36 42.31 16.48
C SER A 28 9.20 41.33 15.67
N GLY A 29 10.51 41.32 15.91
CA GLY A 29 11.52 40.48 15.25
C GLY A 29 11.42 39.00 15.58
N ILE A 30 10.21 38.44 15.52
CA ILE A 30 9.93 37.03 15.72
C ILE A 30 9.29 36.51 14.43
N GLN A 31 10.01 35.60 13.78
CA GLN A 31 9.60 34.87 12.58
C GLN A 31 8.16 34.36 12.73
N PRO A 32 7.23 34.64 11.80
CA PRO A 32 5.88 34.12 11.88
C PRO A 32 5.90 32.61 11.72
N PHE A 33 5.53 31.90 12.79
CA PHE A 33 5.06 30.53 12.69
C PHE A 33 3.81 30.53 11.81
N ALA A 34 3.95 30.22 10.52
CA ALA A 34 2.84 29.96 9.63
C ALA A 34 1.93 28.92 10.31
N SER A 35 0.71 29.31 10.67
CA SER A 35 -0.25 28.38 11.23
C SER A 35 -0.57 27.33 10.17
N SER A 36 -0.15 26.08 10.39
CA SER A 36 -0.41 25.01 9.45
C SER A 36 -1.92 24.81 9.30
N CYS A 37 -2.41 24.99 8.09
CA CYS A 37 -3.81 24.74 7.76
C CYS A 37 -3.98 23.27 7.40
N LEU A 38 -5.02 22.64 7.93
CA LEU A 38 -5.32 21.23 7.70
C LEU A 38 -6.51 21.10 6.76
N CYS A 39 -6.32 20.36 5.68
CA CYS A 39 -7.37 19.89 4.79
C CYS A 39 -7.89 18.54 5.27
N GLU A 40 -9.19 18.34 5.21
CA GLU A 40 -9.82 17.03 5.30
C GLU A 40 -10.62 16.77 4.02
N ILE A 41 -10.26 15.72 3.29
CA ILE A 41 -10.88 15.31 2.03
C ILE A 41 -11.72 14.06 2.30
N ARG A 42 -13.01 14.13 1.95
CA ARG A 42 -13.99 13.06 2.18
C ARG A 42 -14.72 12.73 0.90
N LEU A 43 -14.88 11.43 0.67
CA LEU A 43 -15.74 10.86 -0.36
C LEU A 43 -16.56 9.75 0.30
N ARG A 44 -17.88 9.72 0.05
CA ARG A 44 -18.79 8.74 0.66
C ARG A 44 -18.30 7.31 0.37
N GLY A 45 -18.24 6.47 1.39
CA GLY A 45 -17.77 5.08 1.27
C GLY A 45 -16.25 4.90 1.38
N PHE A 46 -15.48 5.99 1.41
CA PHE A 46 -14.02 5.95 1.49
C PHE A 46 -13.50 6.55 2.81
N PRO A 47 -12.33 6.12 3.32
CA PRO A 47 -11.73 6.71 4.50
C PRO A 47 -11.33 8.17 4.24
N ALA A 48 -11.62 9.04 5.19
CA ALA A 48 -11.25 10.46 5.13
C ALA A 48 -9.71 10.62 5.12
N GLN A 49 -9.20 11.48 4.23
CA GLN A 49 -7.77 11.77 4.12
C GLN A 49 -7.49 13.17 4.68
N THR A 50 -6.53 13.31 5.58
CA THR A 50 -6.15 14.60 6.18
C THR A 50 -4.73 14.97 5.76
N LEU A 51 -4.52 16.22 5.33
CA LEU A 51 -3.23 16.71 4.85
C LEU A 51 -3.02 18.19 5.20
N THR A 52 -1.78 18.65 5.20
CA THR A 52 -1.44 20.08 5.37
C THR A 52 -1.51 20.82 4.04
N ILE A 53 -2.11 22.01 4.03
CA ILE A 53 -2.22 22.84 2.82
C ILE A 53 -1.17 23.96 2.87
N PRO A 54 -0.42 24.20 1.78
CA PRO A 54 0.46 25.34 1.69
C PRO A 54 -0.34 26.66 1.62
N LEU A 55 0.09 27.64 2.40
CA LEU A 55 -0.44 29.01 2.32
C LEU A 55 0.26 29.74 1.17
N VAL A 56 -0.53 30.29 0.25
CA VAL A 56 -0.03 31.00 -0.93
C VAL A 56 -0.12 32.51 -0.66
N SER A 57 1.05 33.13 -0.46
CA SER A 57 1.14 34.55 -0.05
C SER A 57 1.10 35.54 -1.22
N SER A 58 1.37 35.10 -2.46
CA SER A 58 1.36 35.96 -3.66
C SER A 58 0.16 35.66 -4.57
N PRO A 59 -0.54 36.70 -5.10
CA PRO A 59 -1.63 36.52 -6.06
C PRO A 59 -1.17 35.92 -7.40
N GLU A 60 0.12 36.02 -7.74
CA GLU A 60 0.73 35.51 -8.99
C GLU A 60 1.26 34.07 -8.84
N ALA A 61 1.42 33.58 -7.62
CA ALA A 61 1.88 32.22 -7.38
C ALA A 61 0.76 31.21 -7.68
N THR A 62 0.94 30.43 -8.74
CA THR A 62 0.10 29.27 -9.05
C THR A 62 0.66 28.03 -8.36
N PRO A 63 -0.16 27.26 -7.62
CA PRO A 63 0.26 25.96 -7.10
C PRO A 63 0.73 25.05 -8.22
N ASP A 64 1.69 24.16 -7.92
CA ASP A 64 2.20 23.22 -8.91
C ASP A 64 1.07 22.37 -9.52
N CYS A 65 0.87 22.52 -10.82
CA CYS A 65 -0.16 21.85 -11.62
C CYS A 65 0.02 20.33 -11.69
N GLN A 66 1.21 19.81 -11.37
CA GLN A 66 1.54 18.39 -11.39
C GLN A 66 1.48 17.73 -10.00
N SER A 67 1.36 18.54 -8.93
CA SER A 67 1.29 18.02 -7.56
C SER A 67 -0.05 17.34 -7.26
N ILE A 68 0.00 16.09 -6.80
CA ILE A 68 -1.19 15.30 -6.40
C ILE A 68 -1.23 15.17 -4.89
N ALA A 69 -2.18 15.87 -4.26
CA ALA A 69 -2.33 15.92 -2.81
C ALA A 69 -3.14 14.74 -2.26
N SER A 70 -4.11 14.21 -3.01
CA SER A 70 -4.91 13.05 -2.62
C SER A 70 -5.43 12.29 -3.85
N SER A 71 -5.66 11.00 -3.68
CA SER A 71 -6.25 10.15 -4.72
C SER A 71 -7.22 9.12 -4.14
N PHE A 72 -8.30 8.86 -4.86
CA PHE A 72 -9.24 7.77 -4.64
C PHE A 72 -9.27 6.90 -5.89
N TYR A 73 -9.42 5.59 -5.68
CA TYR A 73 -9.54 4.62 -6.76
C TYR A 73 -10.92 4.00 -6.66
N LEU A 74 -11.68 4.08 -7.75
CA LEU A 74 -13.09 3.74 -7.80
C LEU A 74 -13.29 2.54 -8.72
N GLU A 75 -13.96 1.52 -8.21
CA GLU A 75 -14.53 0.41 -8.98
C GLU A 75 -15.91 0.77 -9.54
N GLU A 76 -16.39 0.00 -10.50
CA GLU A 76 -17.74 0.17 -11.05
C GLU A 76 -18.82 0.09 -9.96
N SER A 77 -18.65 -0.80 -8.97
CA SER A 77 -19.55 -0.89 -7.82
C SER A 77 -19.51 0.34 -6.93
N ASP A 78 -18.35 0.96 -6.77
CA ASP A 78 -18.21 2.18 -5.96
C ASP A 78 -18.93 3.35 -6.62
N LEU A 79 -18.78 3.49 -7.94
CA LEU A 79 -19.52 4.50 -8.70
C LEU A 79 -21.02 4.29 -8.61
N LYS A 80 -21.50 3.06 -8.79
CA LYS A 80 -22.92 2.72 -8.62
C LYS A 80 -23.41 3.11 -7.22
N ALA A 81 -22.63 2.82 -6.18
CA ALA A 81 -22.96 3.18 -4.80
C ALA A 81 -22.94 4.70 -4.55
N LEU A 82 -22.05 5.45 -5.20
CA LEU A 82 -21.99 6.91 -5.12
C LEU A 82 -23.18 7.58 -5.83
N THR A 83 -23.62 7.02 -6.96
CA THR A 83 -24.77 7.51 -7.74
C THR A 83 -26.12 7.01 -7.22
N ALA A 84 -26.13 6.02 -6.32
CA ALA A 84 -27.36 5.45 -5.78
C ALA A 84 -28.10 6.50 -4.91
N THR A 85 -29.33 6.81 -5.32
CA THR A 85 -30.27 7.64 -4.56
C THR A 85 -30.65 6.94 -3.26
N GLY A 86 -30.26 7.50 -2.11
CA GLY A 86 -30.63 6.95 -0.80
C GLY A 86 -32.13 7.11 -0.50
N CYS A 87 -32.75 6.13 0.16
CA CYS A 87 -34.19 6.13 0.44
C CYS A 87 -34.66 7.17 1.48
N PHE A 88 -33.77 7.84 2.22
CA PHE A 88 -34.17 8.81 3.24
C PHE A 88 -33.11 9.94 3.38
N TYR A 89 -33.40 11.09 2.75
CA TYR A 89 -32.69 12.39 2.81
C TYR A 89 -31.30 12.50 2.14
N SER A 90 -31.20 13.54 1.29
CA SER A 90 -30.13 13.94 0.35
C SER A 90 -29.50 12.82 -0.51
N SER A 91 -30.16 12.65 -1.66
CA SER A 91 -29.94 11.75 -2.79
C SER A 91 -28.53 11.67 -3.38
N GLN A 92 -27.62 12.61 -3.09
CA GLN A 92 -26.41 12.81 -3.90
C GLN A 92 -25.12 12.74 -3.08
N ALA A 93 -24.14 12.01 -3.61
CA ALA A 93 -22.80 11.94 -3.03
C ALA A 93 -21.97 13.16 -3.47
N TYR A 94 -21.08 13.61 -2.58
CA TYR A 94 -20.17 14.72 -2.83
C TYR A 94 -18.73 14.33 -2.48
N LEU A 95 -17.79 14.83 -3.27
CA LEU A 95 -16.42 15.05 -2.83
C LEU A 95 -16.40 16.32 -1.98
N GLU A 96 -16.13 16.18 -0.69
CA GLU A 96 -16.10 17.27 0.27
C GLU A 96 -14.66 17.55 0.71
N ILE A 97 -14.24 18.80 0.60
CA ILE A 97 -12.91 19.25 1.01
C ILE A 97 -13.10 20.37 2.03
N SER A 98 -12.82 20.07 3.30
CA SER A 98 -12.97 21.02 4.40
C SER A 98 -11.62 21.51 4.89
N VAL A 99 -11.47 22.82 5.03
CA VAL A 99 -10.23 23.47 5.45
C VAL A 99 -10.39 24.01 6.86
N PHE A 100 -9.36 23.78 7.68
CA PHE A 100 -9.38 24.14 9.08
C PHE A 100 -8.09 24.83 9.52
N THR A 101 -8.23 25.76 10.45
CA THR A 101 -7.14 26.43 11.16
C THR A 101 -7.08 26.00 12.64
N GLY A 102 -5.89 26.07 13.23
CA GLY A 102 -5.65 25.83 14.65
C GLY A 102 -4.68 24.68 14.95
N ARG A 103 -4.10 24.69 16.15
CA ARG A 103 -3.13 23.66 16.60
C ARG A 103 -3.88 22.39 17.03
N LYS A 104 -3.35 21.23 16.62
CA LYS A 104 -3.74 19.92 17.19
C LYS A 104 -3.27 19.88 18.65
N GLY A 105 -4.19 19.93 19.61
CA GLY A 105 -3.83 19.88 21.04
C GLY A 105 -3.19 18.55 21.40
N SER A 106 -2.02 18.58 22.04
CA SER A 106 -1.46 17.43 22.75
C SER A 106 -2.02 17.42 24.18
N HIS A 107 -2.71 16.33 24.54
CA HIS A 107 -3.05 15.88 25.90
C HIS A 107 -3.54 16.90 26.97
N CYS A 108 -4.64 16.51 27.64
CA CYS A 108 -5.21 17.08 28.88
C CYS A 108 -6.06 18.36 28.75
N GLY A 109 -7.38 18.16 28.69
CA GLY A 109 -8.33 18.91 29.52
C GLY A 109 -8.93 20.23 29.02
N VAL A 110 -8.31 20.99 28.11
CA VAL A 110 -8.90 22.25 27.61
C VAL A 110 -8.80 22.30 26.09
N GLY A 111 -9.91 22.04 25.41
CA GLY A 111 -9.95 21.87 23.95
C GLY A 111 -9.77 23.19 23.20
N ASN A 112 -8.59 23.39 22.59
CA ASN A 112 -8.45 24.31 21.47
C ASN A 112 -9.33 23.81 20.32
N LYS A 113 -10.47 24.48 20.08
CA LYS A 113 -11.41 24.10 19.02
C LYS A 113 -10.76 24.37 17.65
N ARG A 114 -10.59 23.32 16.85
CA ARG A 114 -10.24 23.41 15.43
C ARG A 114 -11.30 24.27 14.74
N GLN A 115 -10.92 25.42 14.16
CA GLN A 115 -11.85 26.33 13.50
C GLN A 115 -11.91 25.99 12.01
N GLN A 116 -13.12 25.72 11.51
CA GLN A 116 -13.32 25.50 10.07
C GLN A 116 -13.31 26.84 9.34
N LEU A 117 -12.43 26.98 8.35
CA LEU A 117 -12.40 28.14 7.46
C LEU A 117 -13.54 28.08 6.44
N GLY A 118 -13.72 26.90 5.84
CA GLY A 118 -14.82 26.64 4.93
C GLY A 118 -14.69 25.29 4.24
N THR A 119 -15.58 25.07 3.27
CA THR A 119 -15.73 23.76 2.61
C THR A 119 -16.01 23.95 1.13
N PHE A 120 -15.30 23.19 0.31
CA PHE A 120 -15.59 22.96 -1.10
C PHE A 120 -16.38 21.65 -1.23
N LYS A 121 -17.42 21.65 -2.08
CA LYS A 121 -18.21 20.46 -2.41
C LYS A 121 -18.31 20.33 -3.92
N LEU A 122 -17.96 19.15 -4.42
CA LEU A 122 -18.15 18.77 -5.81
C LEU A 122 -19.08 17.58 -5.87
N GLU A 123 -20.12 17.71 -6.68
CA GLU A 123 -21.14 16.69 -6.85
C GLU A 123 -20.63 15.49 -7.65
N VAL A 124 -21.01 14.29 -7.24
CA VAL A 124 -20.78 13.09 -8.05
C VAL A 124 -21.84 13.03 -9.13
N SER A 125 -21.39 13.08 -10.37
CA SER A 125 -22.21 13.08 -11.59
C SER A 125 -22.00 11.77 -12.38
N PRO A 126 -22.94 11.39 -13.26
CA PRO A 126 -22.80 10.20 -14.10
C PRO A 126 -21.56 10.22 -15.01
N GLU A 127 -21.07 11.42 -15.36
CA GLU A 127 -19.86 11.60 -16.18
C GLU A 127 -18.61 10.96 -15.55
N TRP A 128 -18.63 10.70 -14.23
CA TRP A 128 -17.55 10.01 -13.54
C TRP A 128 -17.34 8.58 -14.06
N GLY A 129 -18.40 7.95 -14.57
CA GLY A 129 -18.38 6.59 -15.10
C GLY A 129 -18.08 6.48 -16.60
N GLU A 130 -17.85 7.59 -17.32
CA GLU A 130 -17.66 7.57 -18.78
C GLU A 130 -16.34 6.93 -19.24
N GLY A 131 -15.39 6.70 -18.32
CA GLY A 131 -14.11 6.07 -18.63
C GLY A 131 -13.16 6.94 -19.46
N LYS A 132 -13.42 8.25 -19.55
CA LYS A 132 -12.56 9.23 -20.22
C LYS A 132 -11.85 10.12 -19.21
N PRO A 133 -10.64 10.64 -19.53
CA PRO A 133 -10.01 11.66 -18.70
C PRO A 133 -10.85 12.93 -18.68
N VAL A 134 -11.22 13.41 -17.50
CA VAL A 134 -12.06 14.61 -17.31
C VAL A 134 -11.49 15.47 -16.18
N ILE A 135 -11.41 16.79 -16.39
CA ILE A 135 -11.12 17.75 -15.32
C ILE A 135 -12.46 18.29 -14.83
N LEU A 136 -12.87 17.87 -13.63
CA LEU A 136 -14.13 18.28 -13.03
C LEU A 136 -14.07 19.71 -12.48
N TYR A 137 -12.89 20.11 -12.00
CA TYR A 137 -12.68 21.45 -11.46
C TYR A 137 -11.21 21.85 -11.53
N ASN A 138 -10.91 23.11 -11.84
CA ASN A 138 -9.56 23.66 -11.82
C ASN A 138 -9.60 25.17 -11.58
N GLY A 139 -9.08 25.64 -10.45
CA GLY A 139 -8.94 27.07 -10.17
C GLY A 139 -9.17 27.45 -8.71
N TRP A 140 -9.22 28.75 -8.46
CA TRP A 140 -9.49 29.35 -7.14
C TRP A 140 -10.99 29.44 -6.87
N ILE A 141 -11.41 29.06 -5.65
CA ILE A 141 -12.80 29.20 -5.18
C ILE A 141 -12.85 29.72 -3.74
N GLY A 142 -13.79 30.61 -3.45
CA GLY A 142 -14.06 31.07 -2.09
C GLY A 142 -14.62 29.95 -1.22
N ILE A 143 -13.94 29.67 -0.09
CA ILE A 143 -14.31 28.63 0.88
C ILE A 143 -14.58 29.28 2.24
N GLY A 144 -15.75 29.91 2.39
CA GLY A 144 -16.18 30.51 3.65
C GLY A 144 -17.41 31.38 3.47
N LYS A 145 -18.14 31.66 4.57
CA LYS A 145 -19.25 32.62 4.54
C LYS A 145 -18.66 34.03 4.43
N SER A 146 -18.86 34.71 3.29
CA SER A 146 -18.68 36.15 3.24
C SER A 146 -19.68 36.78 4.21
N LYS A 147 -19.21 37.46 5.26
CA LYS A 147 -20.09 38.35 6.02
C LYS A 147 -20.47 39.48 5.07
N LEU A 148 -21.70 39.46 4.58
CA LEU A 148 -22.26 40.38 3.58
C LEU A 148 -22.06 41.87 3.97
N ASP A 149 -21.86 42.15 5.26
CA ASP A 149 -21.70 43.50 5.82
C ASP A 149 -20.26 43.98 6.04
N SER A 150 -19.25 43.18 5.71
CA SER A 150 -17.84 43.61 5.79
C SER A 150 -17.16 43.25 4.48
N GLY A 151 -16.83 44.24 3.64
CA GLY A 151 -16.21 44.07 2.31
C GLY A 151 -14.80 43.46 2.29
N LYS A 152 -14.50 42.50 3.19
CA LYS A 152 -13.28 41.71 3.21
C LYS A 152 -13.49 40.43 2.40
N PRO A 153 -12.60 40.10 1.44
CA PRO A 153 -12.70 38.85 0.71
C PRO A 153 -12.53 37.66 1.67
N GLY A 154 -13.30 36.60 1.43
CA GLY A 154 -13.20 35.34 2.19
C GLY A 154 -11.94 34.55 1.84
N ALA A 155 -11.64 33.48 2.58
CA ALA A 155 -10.54 32.58 2.22
C ALA A 155 -10.81 31.91 0.87
N GLU A 156 -9.79 31.75 0.05
CA GLU A 156 -9.86 31.09 -1.25
C GLU A 156 -9.03 29.81 -1.25
N LEU A 157 -9.55 28.76 -1.87
CA LEU A 157 -8.89 27.48 -2.07
C LEU A 157 -8.64 27.28 -3.56
N HIS A 158 -7.40 27.06 -3.94
CA HIS A 158 -7.07 26.50 -5.24
C HIS A 158 -7.08 24.98 -5.14
N LEU A 159 -7.66 24.34 -6.14
CA LEU A 159 -7.58 22.90 -6.30
C LEU A 159 -7.80 22.52 -7.77
N ARG A 160 -7.30 21.34 -8.12
CA ARG A 160 -7.60 20.66 -9.37
C ARG A 160 -8.18 19.29 -9.05
N VAL A 161 -9.37 19.01 -9.54
CA VAL A 161 -10.02 17.70 -9.42
C VAL A 161 -10.08 17.08 -10.81
N LYS A 162 -9.45 15.91 -10.95
CA LYS A 162 -9.29 15.21 -12.22
C LYS A 162 -9.71 13.74 -12.07
N LEU A 163 -10.42 13.24 -13.05
CA LEU A 163 -10.69 11.82 -13.26
C LEU A 163 -9.79 11.31 -14.39
N ASP A 164 -9.14 10.17 -14.17
CA ASP A 164 -8.36 9.46 -15.16
C ASP A 164 -8.78 7.98 -15.23
N PRO A 165 -8.87 7.37 -16.42
CA PRO A 165 -9.02 5.93 -16.54
C PRO A 165 -7.78 5.23 -15.97
N ASP A 166 -7.99 4.21 -15.16
CA ASP A 166 -6.94 3.46 -14.48
C ASP A 166 -7.14 1.94 -14.65
N PRO A 167 -7.25 1.42 -15.89
CA PRO A 167 -7.61 0.02 -16.14
C PRO A 167 -6.68 -0.96 -15.39
N ARG A 168 -7.27 -2.02 -14.83
CA ARG A 168 -6.53 -3.00 -13.99
C ARG A 168 -6.83 -4.43 -14.37
N TYR A 169 -5.82 -5.28 -14.30
CA TYR A 169 -6.01 -6.72 -14.25
C TYR A 169 -6.35 -7.14 -12.82
N VAL A 170 -7.36 -8.00 -12.68
CA VAL A 170 -7.77 -8.55 -11.38
C VAL A 170 -7.52 -10.05 -11.41
N PHE A 171 -6.69 -10.52 -10.49
CA PHE A 171 -6.34 -11.93 -10.34
C PHE A 171 -6.82 -12.47 -9.00
N GLN A 172 -7.12 -13.76 -8.96
CA GLN A 172 -7.46 -14.46 -7.73
C GLN A 172 -6.76 -15.81 -7.69
N PHE A 173 -6.16 -16.11 -6.54
CA PHE A 173 -5.68 -17.45 -6.23
C PHE A 173 -6.88 -18.34 -5.92
N GLU A 174 -7.01 -19.46 -6.61
CA GLU A 174 -8.20 -20.32 -6.48
C GLU A 174 -8.29 -21.06 -5.14
N ASP A 175 -7.16 -21.22 -4.46
CA ASP A 175 -7.06 -21.82 -3.15
C ASP A 175 -5.91 -21.24 -2.32
N VAL A 176 -5.67 -21.82 -1.14
CA VAL A 176 -4.57 -21.46 -0.24
C VAL A 176 -3.22 -21.59 -0.96
N THR A 177 -2.40 -20.53 -0.90
CA THR A 177 -1.10 -20.43 -1.58
C THR A 177 -0.18 -21.65 -1.35
N ARG A 178 -0.19 -22.23 -0.13
CA ARG A 178 0.60 -23.43 0.21
C ARG A 178 0.17 -24.71 -0.52
N LEU A 179 -1.07 -24.77 -0.99
CA LEU A 179 -1.62 -25.92 -1.72
C LEU A 179 -1.32 -25.85 -3.22
N SER A 180 -0.47 -24.91 -3.65
CA SER A 180 -0.09 -24.74 -5.05
C SER A 180 -1.29 -24.49 -5.99
N PRO A 181 -2.07 -23.42 -5.76
CA PRO A 181 -3.31 -23.17 -6.50
C PRO A 181 -3.05 -22.67 -7.93
N GLN A 182 -4.08 -22.76 -8.78
CA GLN A 182 -4.14 -21.94 -9.99
C GLN A 182 -4.42 -20.47 -9.64
N ILE A 183 -3.97 -19.58 -10.51
CA ILE A 183 -4.25 -18.16 -10.43
C ILE A 183 -5.06 -17.78 -11.66
N VAL A 184 -6.29 -17.34 -11.42
CA VAL A 184 -7.24 -16.96 -12.46
C VAL A 184 -7.33 -15.45 -12.58
N GLN A 185 -7.38 -14.94 -13.80
CA GLN A 185 -7.84 -13.60 -14.08
C GLN A 185 -9.37 -13.56 -14.00
N LEU A 186 -9.90 -12.59 -13.26
CA LEU A 186 -11.33 -12.33 -13.13
C LEU A 186 -11.75 -11.30 -14.19
N GLN A 187 -12.81 -11.59 -14.92
CA GLN A 187 -13.44 -10.69 -15.88
C GLN A 187 -14.96 -10.81 -15.77
N GLY A 188 -15.57 -9.96 -14.94
CA GLY A 188 -16.98 -10.09 -14.59
C GLY A 188 -17.26 -11.44 -13.94
N SER A 189 -18.08 -12.28 -14.57
CA SER A 189 -18.39 -13.65 -14.13
C SER A 189 -17.40 -14.70 -14.65
N ILE A 190 -16.53 -14.35 -15.59
CA ILE A 190 -15.58 -15.26 -16.22
C ILE A 190 -14.32 -15.36 -15.36
N ARG A 191 -13.82 -16.59 -15.19
CA ARG A 191 -12.58 -16.90 -14.47
C ARG A 191 -11.66 -17.64 -15.43
N GLN A 192 -10.58 -17.00 -15.87
CA GLN A 192 -9.63 -17.55 -16.83
C GLN A 192 -8.31 -17.90 -16.14
N PRO A 193 -7.83 -19.15 -16.16
CA PRO A 193 -6.51 -19.49 -15.61
C PRO A 193 -5.41 -18.84 -16.45
N ILE A 194 -4.48 -18.15 -15.80
CA ILE A 194 -3.32 -17.51 -16.44
C ILE A 194 -2.01 -18.07 -15.90
N PHE A 195 -1.96 -18.40 -14.60
CA PHE A 195 -0.77 -18.96 -13.97
C PHE A 195 -1.09 -20.15 -13.08
N SER A 196 -0.05 -20.92 -12.76
CA SER A 196 -0.06 -21.85 -11.64
C SER A 196 0.97 -21.45 -10.59
N CYS A 197 0.55 -21.45 -9.32
CA CYS A 197 1.43 -21.22 -8.18
C CYS A 197 1.92 -22.58 -7.67
N LYS A 198 3.23 -22.75 -7.52
CA LYS A 198 3.84 -23.95 -6.94
C LYS A 198 4.59 -23.57 -5.67
N PHE A 199 4.03 -23.98 -4.53
CA PHE A 199 4.69 -23.88 -3.25
C PHE A 199 5.58 -25.10 -3.01
N SER A 200 6.76 -24.89 -2.44
CA SER A 200 7.60 -25.97 -1.93
C SER A 200 8.39 -25.52 -0.72
N GLN A 201 8.80 -26.48 0.09
CA GLN A 201 9.61 -26.29 1.28
C GLN A 201 10.81 -27.21 1.16
N ASP A 202 12.00 -26.63 1.00
CA ASP A 202 13.22 -27.43 0.94
C ASP A 202 13.50 -27.98 2.34
N ARG A 203 13.25 -29.28 2.51
CA ARG A 203 13.84 -30.07 3.58
C ARG A 203 15.30 -30.26 3.20
N VAL A 204 16.23 -29.78 4.01
CA VAL A 204 17.64 -30.11 3.85
C VAL A 204 17.75 -31.63 3.95
N THR A 205 17.80 -32.33 2.81
CA THR A 205 18.24 -33.72 2.76
C THR A 205 19.72 -33.70 3.12
N GLN A 206 20.02 -34.17 4.33
CA GLN A 206 21.35 -34.43 4.84
C GLN A 206 22.05 -35.40 3.87
N VAL A 207 22.89 -34.90 2.98
CA VAL A 207 23.82 -35.74 2.22
C VAL A 207 25.08 -35.84 3.06
N ASP A 208 25.07 -36.76 4.03
CA ASP A 208 26.30 -37.29 4.62
C ASP A 208 26.13 -38.82 4.80
N PRO A 209 26.82 -39.66 3.99
CA PRO A 209 26.64 -41.12 3.97
C PRO A 209 27.09 -41.85 5.25
N LEU A 210 27.52 -41.13 6.30
CA LEU A 210 28.06 -41.73 7.54
C LEU A 210 27.20 -41.51 8.79
N SER A 211 26.00 -40.92 8.68
CA SER A 211 25.14 -40.61 9.83
C SER A 211 24.16 -41.74 10.23
N THR A 212 24.50 -43.01 10.01
CA THR A 212 23.61 -44.16 10.30
C THR A 212 23.57 -44.58 11.77
N TYR A 213 24.14 -43.82 12.72
CA TYR A 213 24.28 -44.28 14.12
C TYR A 213 23.35 -43.61 15.16
N TRP A 214 22.35 -42.83 14.77
CA TRP A 214 21.43 -42.16 15.73
C TRP A 214 19.93 -42.25 15.39
N SER A 215 19.53 -43.13 14.48
CA SER A 215 18.12 -43.40 14.19
C SER A 215 17.51 -44.35 15.22
N ALA A 216 17.21 -43.83 16.42
CA ALA A 216 16.23 -44.39 17.35
C ALA A 216 15.84 -43.35 18.42
N ILE A 217 14.94 -42.43 18.08
CA ILE A 217 13.87 -41.88 18.95
C ILE A 217 12.88 -41.20 17.98
N GLU A 218 11.80 -41.90 17.67
CA GLU A 218 10.63 -41.32 17.00
C GLU A 218 10.03 -40.24 17.92
N GLY A 219 10.09 -38.96 17.51
CA GLY A 219 9.31 -37.93 18.21
C GLY A 219 9.74 -36.46 18.13
N SER A 220 10.80 -36.08 17.40
CA SER A 220 11.29 -34.68 17.43
C SER A 220 11.30 -33.93 16.08
N ASP A 221 11.31 -34.61 14.92
CA ASP A 221 11.46 -33.94 13.62
C ASP A 221 10.28 -33.03 13.25
N GLN A 222 9.07 -33.41 13.65
CA GLN A 222 7.87 -32.60 13.43
C GLN A 222 7.86 -31.32 14.28
N GLU A 223 8.71 -31.22 15.30
CA GLU A 223 8.78 -30.10 16.22
C GLU A 223 9.78 -29.03 15.79
N THR A 224 10.87 -29.42 15.14
CA THR A 224 11.86 -28.53 14.50
C THR A 224 11.26 -27.88 13.25
N GLU A 225 10.50 -28.65 12.44
CA GLU A 225 9.75 -28.15 11.27
C GLU A 225 8.65 -27.13 11.69
N ARG A 226 8.18 -27.18 12.94
CA ARG A 226 7.24 -26.22 13.54
C ARG A 226 7.91 -24.95 14.10
N ARG A 227 9.22 -24.98 14.34
CA ARG A 227 9.95 -23.87 15.00
C ARG A 227 10.57 -22.89 14.03
N GLU A 228 10.85 -23.28 12.79
CA GLU A 228 11.48 -22.39 11.83
C GLU A 228 10.82 -22.52 10.46
N ARG A 229 10.21 -21.42 10.00
CA ARG A 229 9.56 -21.35 8.69
C ARG A 229 10.63 -20.97 7.66
N LYS A 230 11.56 -21.92 7.48
CA LYS A 230 12.77 -21.86 6.64
C LYS A 230 12.53 -22.54 5.29
N GLY A 231 13.23 -22.06 4.26
CA GLY A 231 13.31 -22.73 2.97
C GLY A 231 12.01 -22.79 2.17
N TRP A 232 11.02 -21.94 2.47
CA TRP A 232 9.84 -21.84 1.62
C TRP A 232 10.20 -21.13 0.32
N LYS A 233 9.67 -21.67 -0.76
CA LYS A 233 9.77 -21.10 -2.09
C LYS A 233 8.43 -21.19 -2.80
N VAL A 234 8.12 -20.17 -3.58
CA VAL A 234 6.98 -20.14 -4.48
C VAL A 234 7.49 -19.87 -5.87
N LYS A 235 7.03 -20.67 -6.83
CA LYS A 235 7.25 -20.42 -8.26
C LYS A 235 5.91 -20.19 -8.95
N ILE A 236 5.85 -19.16 -9.77
CA ILE A 236 4.71 -18.87 -10.65
C ILE A 236 5.08 -19.42 -12.03
N HIS A 237 4.24 -20.30 -12.56
CA HIS A 237 4.40 -20.83 -13.91
C HIS A 237 3.31 -20.28 -14.81
N ASP A 238 3.66 -20.05 -16.07
CA ASP A 238 2.69 -19.75 -17.12
C ASP A 238 1.88 -21.00 -17.49
N LEU A 239 1.04 -20.89 -18.53
CA LEU A 239 0.25 -22.01 -19.05
C LEU A 239 1.08 -23.07 -19.76
N SER A 240 2.32 -22.76 -20.17
CA SER A 240 3.26 -23.74 -20.75
C SER A 240 3.96 -24.59 -19.69
N GLY A 241 3.86 -24.19 -18.42
CA GLY A 241 4.56 -24.82 -17.30
C GLY A 241 5.97 -24.25 -17.05
N SER A 242 6.34 -23.17 -17.74
CA SER A 242 7.61 -22.46 -17.57
C SER A 242 7.55 -21.55 -16.34
N ALA A 243 8.59 -21.58 -15.50
CA ALA A 243 8.64 -20.74 -14.30
C ALA A 243 9.00 -19.29 -14.69
N VAL A 244 8.02 -18.39 -14.61
CA VAL A 244 8.13 -16.99 -15.07
C VAL A 244 8.34 -15.98 -13.94
N ALA A 245 8.16 -16.37 -12.69
CA ALA A 245 8.54 -15.60 -11.51
C ALA A 245 8.70 -16.50 -10.28
N ALA A 246 9.43 -16.06 -9.27
CA ALA A 246 9.54 -16.79 -8.02
C ALA A 246 9.75 -15.88 -6.81
N ALA A 247 9.47 -16.43 -5.63
CA ALA A 247 9.74 -15.83 -4.34
C ALA A 247 10.44 -16.85 -3.43
N PHE A 248 11.55 -16.46 -2.83
CA PHE A 248 12.36 -17.31 -1.95
C PHE A 248 12.59 -16.64 -0.60
N ILE A 249 12.48 -17.39 0.49
CA ILE A 249 12.91 -16.90 1.80
C ILE A 249 14.45 -16.76 1.81
N THR A 250 14.94 -15.56 2.06
CA THR A 250 16.37 -15.27 2.26
C THR A 250 16.72 -15.03 3.72
N THR A 251 15.80 -14.45 4.49
CA THR A 251 15.92 -14.35 5.95
C THR A 251 14.82 -15.15 6.59
N PRO A 252 15.14 -16.18 7.40
CA PRO A 252 14.15 -17.10 7.90
C PRO A 252 13.23 -16.44 8.93
N PHE A 253 11.97 -16.86 8.96
CA PHE A 253 11.00 -16.40 9.94
C PHE A 253 11.20 -17.20 11.23
N VAL A 254 11.88 -16.59 12.19
CA VAL A 254 12.24 -17.18 13.49
C VAL A 254 11.85 -16.24 14.64
N PRO A 255 11.57 -16.76 15.84
CA PRO A 255 11.24 -15.92 16.99
C PRO A 255 12.43 -15.03 17.38
N SER A 256 12.17 -13.76 17.68
CA SER A 256 13.18 -12.86 18.22
C SER A 256 13.46 -13.13 19.70
N ASN A 257 14.66 -12.77 20.17
CA ASN A 257 15.07 -12.98 21.57
C ASN A 257 14.02 -12.44 22.56
N GLY A 258 13.62 -13.28 23.51
CA GLY A 258 12.62 -12.94 24.52
C GLY A 258 11.16 -13.00 24.06
N CYS A 259 10.88 -13.16 22.75
CA CYS A 259 9.53 -13.20 22.18
C CYS A 259 9.18 -14.58 21.62
N ASP A 260 7.91 -14.81 21.28
CA ASP A 260 7.45 -16.00 20.57
C ASP A 260 6.96 -15.66 19.16
N TRP A 261 7.39 -14.54 18.59
CA TRP A 261 7.04 -14.11 17.24
C TRP A 261 8.25 -13.49 16.53
N VAL A 262 8.12 -13.34 15.21
CA VAL A 262 9.07 -12.61 14.37
C VAL A 262 8.91 -11.12 14.67
N ALA A 263 9.86 -10.49 15.36
CA ALA A 263 9.79 -9.07 15.70
C ALA A 263 10.60 -8.21 14.72
N LYS A 264 10.39 -6.89 14.78
CA LYS A 264 11.09 -5.90 13.93
C LYS A 264 12.61 -5.96 14.02
N SER A 265 13.16 -6.43 15.14
CA SER A 265 14.61 -6.58 15.34
C SER A 265 15.23 -7.71 14.50
N ASN A 266 14.41 -8.67 14.05
CA ASN A 266 14.84 -9.75 13.16
C ASN A 266 13.69 -10.12 12.20
N PRO A 267 13.41 -9.28 11.18
CA PRO A 267 12.32 -9.53 10.25
C PRO A 267 12.64 -10.72 9.35
N GLY A 268 11.63 -11.54 9.06
CA GLY A 268 11.74 -12.52 7.97
C GLY A 268 11.75 -11.80 6.63
N ALA A 269 12.42 -12.34 5.63
CA ALA A 269 12.56 -11.70 4.33
C ALA A 269 12.42 -12.68 3.18
N TRP A 270 11.71 -12.22 2.15
CA TRP A 270 11.61 -12.84 0.84
C TRP A 270 12.38 -12.01 -0.18
N VAL A 271 13.02 -12.68 -1.13
CA VAL A 271 13.46 -12.05 -2.38
C VAL A 271 12.54 -12.53 -3.49
N ILE A 272 12.01 -11.56 -4.23
CA ILE A 272 11.21 -11.77 -5.43
C ILE A 272 12.15 -11.69 -6.62
N VAL A 273 12.06 -12.67 -7.51
CA VAL A 273 12.94 -12.79 -8.67
C VAL A 273 12.14 -13.00 -9.95
N ARG A 274 12.78 -12.64 -11.06
CA ARG A 274 12.35 -12.97 -12.43
C ARG A 274 13.42 -13.79 -13.14
N PRO A 275 13.08 -14.57 -14.18
CA PRO A 275 14.08 -15.20 -15.03
C PRO A 275 15.05 -14.17 -15.60
N ASP A 276 16.34 -14.51 -15.64
CA ASP A 276 17.34 -13.67 -16.32
C ASP A 276 17.20 -13.84 -17.85
N PRO A 277 16.96 -12.75 -18.61
CA PRO A 277 16.82 -12.83 -20.05
C PRO A 277 18.12 -13.20 -20.78
N TYR A 278 19.27 -12.96 -20.17
CA TYR A 278 20.60 -13.22 -20.76
C TYR A 278 21.16 -14.58 -20.38
N ARG A 279 20.67 -15.18 -19.29
CA ARG A 279 21.16 -16.45 -18.76
C ARG A 279 20.01 -17.40 -18.44
N PRO A 280 19.66 -18.30 -19.39
CA PRO A 280 18.66 -19.33 -19.17
C PRO A 280 18.92 -20.08 -17.86
N GLU A 281 17.85 -20.39 -17.13
CA GLU A 281 17.86 -21.07 -15.81
C GLU A 281 18.39 -20.26 -14.61
N SER A 282 18.87 -19.04 -14.82
CA SER A 282 19.25 -18.14 -13.73
C SER A 282 18.14 -17.16 -13.36
N TRP A 283 18.22 -16.63 -12.13
CA TRP A 283 17.21 -15.76 -11.55
C TRP A 283 17.82 -14.40 -11.23
N GLN A 284 17.16 -13.34 -11.66
CA GLN A 284 17.52 -11.97 -11.34
C GLN A 284 16.65 -11.43 -10.20
N PRO A 285 17.24 -10.83 -9.16
CA PRO A 285 16.48 -10.21 -8.07
C PRO A 285 15.74 -8.96 -8.56
N TRP A 286 14.48 -8.84 -8.15
CA TRP A 286 13.62 -7.70 -8.49
C TRP A 286 13.25 -6.88 -7.26
N GLY A 287 12.94 -7.54 -6.14
CA GLY A 287 12.53 -6.85 -4.93
C GLY A 287 12.71 -7.69 -3.68
N LYS A 288 12.68 -7.02 -2.53
CA LYS A 288 12.80 -7.63 -1.21
C LYS A 288 11.56 -7.30 -0.38
N LEU A 289 10.87 -8.32 0.12
CA LEU A 289 9.75 -8.17 1.05
C LEU A 289 10.19 -8.62 2.44
N GLU A 290 10.28 -7.69 3.38
CA GLU A 290 10.45 -7.96 4.81
C GLU A 290 9.09 -8.04 5.50
N ALA A 291 8.95 -8.95 6.45
CA ALA A 291 7.76 -9.05 7.27
C ALA A 291 8.07 -9.41 8.73
N TRP A 292 7.32 -8.78 9.64
CA TRP A 292 7.40 -9.02 11.07
C TRP A 292 6.06 -8.71 11.74
N ARG A 293 5.85 -9.21 12.96
CA ARG A 293 4.67 -8.94 13.78
C ARG A 293 4.98 -7.83 14.79
N GLU A 294 4.13 -6.83 14.82
CA GLU A 294 4.11 -5.79 15.84
C GLU A 294 2.92 -6.03 16.78
N ARG A 295 3.22 -6.29 18.05
CA ARG A 295 2.24 -6.42 19.12
C ARG A 295 2.22 -5.12 19.95
N GLY A 296 1.12 -4.39 19.87
CA GLY A 296 0.86 -3.19 20.67
C GLY A 296 -0.62 -3.14 21.05
N MET A 297 -1.26 -1.95 20.96
CA MET A 297 -2.72 -1.85 21.13
C MET A 297 -3.50 -2.64 20.08
N ARG A 298 -2.87 -2.90 18.92
CA ARG A 298 -3.41 -3.73 17.85
C ARG A 298 -2.33 -4.72 17.44
N ASP A 299 -2.74 -5.96 17.21
CA ASP A 299 -1.85 -6.99 16.69
C ASP A 299 -1.85 -6.93 15.16
N SER A 300 -0.68 -6.68 14.59
CA SER A 300 -0.50 -6.48 13.16
C SER A 300 0.79 -7.08 12.64
N ILE A 301 0.77 -7.45 11.36
CA ILE A 301 1.91 -7.92 10.61
C ILE A 301 2.32 -6.79 9.67
N CYS A 302 3.50 -6.23 9.89
CA CYS A 302 4.07 -5.24 9.00
C CYS A 302 4.72 -5.96 7.82
N CYS A 303 4.42 -5.48 6.62
CA CYS A 303 5.03 -5.90 5.36
C CYS A 303 5.73 -4.70 4.74
N ARG A 304 7.04 -4.81 4.53
CA ARG A 304 7.87 -3.76 3.92
C ARG A 304 8.50 -4.26 2.64
N PHE A 305 8.15 -3.65 1.52
CA PHE A 305 8.67 -4.00 0.21
C PHE A 305 9.65 -2.95 -0.31
N ARG A 306 10.81 -3.40 -0.79
CA ARG A 306 11.81 -2.58 -1.46
C ARG A 306 12.09 -3.11 -2.86
N LEU A 307 12.24 -2.20 -3.81
CA LEU A 307 12.71 -2.54 -5.16
C LEU A 307 14.24 -2.50 -5.17
N LEU A 308 14.84 -3.45 -5.89
CA LEU A 308 16.27 -3.54 -6.07
C LEU A 308 16.64 -2.87 -7.39
N SER A 309 17.53 -1.87 -7.35
CA SER A 309 18.03 -1.22 -8.57
C SER A 309 19.03 -2.12 -9.31
N GLU A 310 18.90 -2.16 -10.63
CA GLU A 310 19.74 -2.95 -11.54
C GLU A 310 21.10 -2.27 -11.85
N GLY A 311 21.30 -1.03 -11.36
CA GLY A 311 22.49 -0.21 -11.61
C GLY A 311 23.69 -0.46 -10.68
N GLN A 312 24.87 0.04 -11.11
CA GLN A 312 26.18 -0.11 -10.47
C GLN A 312 26.25 0.40 -9.01
N GLU A 313 25.36 1.31 -8.62
CA GLU A 313 25.09 1.68 -7.23
C GLU A 313 23.86 0.90 -6.76
N GLY A 314 24.07 -0.23 -6.08
CA GLY A 314 23.03 -1.15 -5.59
C GLY A 314 22.12 -0.53 -4.52
N GLY A 315 21.32 0.46 -4.91
CA GLY A 315 20.36 1.14 -4.06
C GLY A 315 19.06 0.36 -3.93
N GLU A 316 18.61 0.14 -2.70
CA GLU A 316 17.26 -0.36 -2.41
C GLU A 316 16.31 0.84 -2.26
N PHE A 317 15.23 0.88 -3.03
CA PHE A 317 14.21 1.92 -2.91
C PHE A 317 13.00 1.38 -2.14
N LEU A 318 12.59 2.04 -1.05
CA LEU A 318 11.38 1.66 -0.31
C LEU A 318 10.15 1.92 -1.17
N VAL A 319 9.36 0.88 -1.46
CA VAL A 319 8.18 0.92 -2.32
C VAL A 319 6.85 0.78 -1.54
N SER A 320 6.86 0.12 -0.40
CA SER A 320 5.67 0.05 0.46
C SER A 320 6.03 -0.38 1.87
N GLU A 321 5.33 0.15 2.88
CA GLU A 321 5.36 -0.33 4.26
C GLU A 321 3.95 -0.26 4.84
N ILE A 322 3.34 -1.43 5.09
CA ILE A 322 1.93 -1.53 5.46
C ILE A 322 1.76 -2.46 6.66
N ASN A 323 0.93 -2.04 7.61
CA ASN A 323 0.49 -2.85 8.74
C ASN A 323 -0.83 -3.55 8.42
N ILE A 324 -0.80 -4.88 8.30
CA ILE A 324 -1.96 -5.73 8.07
C ILE A 324 -2.43 -6.28 9.42
N ASN A 325 -3.74 -6.23 9.70
CA ASN A 325 -4.23 -6.78 10.97
C ASN A 325 -4.05 -8.31 11.01
N ALA A 326 -3.47 -8.84 12.08
CA ALA A 326 -3.12 -10.27 12.15
C ALA A 326 -4.37 -11.18 12.07
N GLU A 327 -5.47 -10.82 12.71
CA GLU A 327 -6.68 -11.67 12.80
C GLU A 327 -7.67 -11.45 11.65
N LYS A 328 -7.84 -10.18 11.26
CA LYS A 328 -8.80 -9.78 10.23
C LYS A 328 -8.21 -9.89 8.83
N GLY A 329 -6.89 -9.81 8.70
CA GLY A 329 -6.22 -9.60 7.43
C GLY A 329 -6.28 -8.13 7.01
N GLY A 330 -6.12 -7.90 5.72
CA GLY A 330 -6.09 -6.54 5.18
C GLY A 330 -5.63 -6.54 3.74
N GLU A 331 -5.16 -5.37 3.30
CA GLU A 331 -4.70 -5.16 1.95
C GLU A 331 -3.29 -4.61 1.97
N PHE A 332 -2.38 -5.31 1.31
CA PHE A 332 -1.09 -4.79 0.91
C PHE A 332 -1.27 -4.03 -0.40
N PHE A 333 -0.65 -2.86 -0.58
CA PHE A 333 -0.72 -2.11 -1.82
C PHE A 333 0.59 -1.38 -2.09
N ILE A 334 0.82 -1.06 -3.35
CA ILE A 334 1.91 -0.21 -3.83
C ILE A 334 1.26 0.94 -4.59
N ASP A 335 1.55 2.17 -4.15
CA ASP A 335 1.04 3.40 -4.76
C ASP A 335 2.13 4.47 -4.69
N THR A 336 2.73 4.80 -5.83
CA THR A 336 3.90 5.68 -5.90
C THR A 336 3.57 7.14 -5.55
N ASP A 337 2.31 7.58 -5.67
CA ASP A 337 1.90 8.91 -5.21
C ASP A 337 1.97 9.05 -3.70
N ARG A 338 1.56 8.00 -2.98
CA ARG A 338 1.54 8.01 -1.51
C ARG A 338 2.95 8.01 -0.94
N GLN A 339 3.91 7.45 -1.68
CA GLN A 339 5.30 7.39 -1.26
C GLN A 339 6.01 8.75 -1.35
N MET A 340 5.72 9.52 -2.40
CA MET A 340 6.24 10.89 -2.57
C MET A 340 5.79 11.82 -1.42
N ARG A 341 4.75 11.45 -0.66
CA ARG A 341 4.28 12.19 0.51
C ARG A 341 4.96 11.77 1.82
N ALA A 342 5.43 10.52 1.91
CA ALA A 342 6.07 9.97 3.11
C ALA A 342 7.56 10.31 3.19
N SER A 343 8.20 10.51 2.03
CA SER A 343 9.54 11.08 1.91
C SER A 343 9.38 12.60 1.71
N GLY A 344 9.82 13.41 2.66
CA GLY A 344 9.71 14.88 2.57
C GLY A 344 10.39 15.45 1.31
N PRO A 345 10.18 16.75 0.99
CA PRO A 345 10.72 17.36 -0.21
C PRO A 345 12.26 17.43 -0.10
N THR A 346 12.93 16.42 -0.66
CA THR A 346 14.35 16.48 -0.95
C THR A 346 14.48 16.77 -2.45
N PRO A 347 15.21 17.82 -2.86
CA PRO A 347 15.40 18.11 -4.27
C PRO A 347 16.34 17.04 -4.84
N ILE A 348 15.78 16.03 -5.51
CA ILE A 348 16.59 15.12 -6.31
C ILE A 348 16.88 15.84 -7.63
N PRO A 349 18.15 16.07 -7.99
CA PRO A 349 18.49 16.66 -9.28
C PRO A 349 18.16 15.66 -10.38
N SER A 350 17.48 16.14 -11.41
CA SER A 350 17.14 15.38 -12.62
C SER A 350 18.37 14.63 -13.17
N PRO A 351 18.32 13.31 -13.40
CA PRO A 351 19.30 12.67 -14.25
C PRO A 351 18.86 12.89 -15.71
N ARG A 352 19.42 13.94 -16.32
CA ARG A 352 19.68 13.88 -17.76
C ARG A 352 20.84 12.91 -17.95
N SER A 353 20.55 11.63 -18.17
CA SER A 353 21.55 10.69 -18.69
C SER A 353 20.86 9.59 -19.49
N SER A 354 21.29 9.47 -20.74
CA SER A 354 20.92 8.43 -21.69
C SER A 354 21.35 7.06 -21.20
N GLY A 355 20.43 6.10 -21.21
CA GLY A 355 20.71 4.70 -20.90
C GLY A 355 19.40 3.93 -20.74
N ASP A 356 18.84 3.50 -21.86
CA ASP A 356 17.84 2.45 -22.08
C ASP A 356 17.15 1.85 -20.84
N PHE A 357 16.21 2.61 -20.25
CA PHE A 357 15.01 2.03 -19.66
C PHE A 357 14.00 1.84 -20.79
N GLY A 358 13.94 0.63 -21.35
CA GLY A 358 12.92 0.28 -22.33
C GLY A 358 11.51 0.49 -21.75
N GLY A 359 10.84 1.58 -22.14
CA GLY A 359 9.39 1.72 -22.12
C GLY A 359 8.75 2.59 -21.04
N LEU A 360 9.47 3.05 -20.01
CA LEU A 360 8.89 3.93 -18.98
C LEU A 360 9.38 5.37 -19.14
N SER A 361 8.71 6.10 -20.05
CA SER A 361 8.60 7.57 -19.96
C SER A 361 8.21 7.98 -18.51
N PRO A 362 8.51 9.18 -17.98
CA PRO A 362 8.15 9.54 -16.61
C PRO A 362 6.63 9.68 -16.49
N VAL A 363 5.94 8.55 -16.38
CA VAL A 363 4.50 8.47 -16.21
C VAL A 363 4.25 8.73 -14.74
N VAL A 364 3.79 9.96 -14.48
CA VAL A 364 3.13 10.46 -13.26
C VAL A 364 2.65 9.31 -12.36
N GLY A 365 3.12 9.32 -11.11
CA GLY A 365 2.88 8.29 -10.09
C GLY A 365 1.41 7.89 -9.89
N GLY A 366 1.18 6.82 -9.12
CA GLY A 366 -0.15 6.30 -8.78
C GLY A 366 -0.12 4.81 -8.40
N PHE A 367 -1.30 4.20 -8.42
CA PHE A 367 -1.51 2.79 -8.09
C PHE A 367 -0.65 1.84 -8.93
N VAL A 368 0.00 0.87 -8.30
CA VAL A 368 0.73 -0.19 -8.99
C VAL A 368 0.02 -1.51 -8.78
N MET A 369 -0.12 -1.93 -7.52
CA MET A 369 -0.79 -3.18 -7.17
C MET A 369 -1.54 -3.06 -5.84
N SER A 370 -2.52 -3.93 -5.64
CA SER A 370 -2.98 -4.32 -4.31
C SER A 370 -3.16 -5.82 -4.20
N CYS A 371 -3.01 -6.35 -3.00
CA CYS A 371 -3.17 -7.75 -2.65
C CYS A 371 -3.95 -7.83 -1.34
N LYS A 372 -5.19 -8.32 -1.43
CA LYS A 372 -6.06 -8.52 -0.28
C LYS A 372 -5.87 -9.93 0.28
N VAL A 373 -5.48 -10.01 1.55
CA VAL A 373 -5.16 -11.25 2.25
C VAL A 373 -6.05 -11.44 3.47
N ARG A 374 -6.34 -12.69 3.83
CA ARG A 374 -7.08 -13.03 5.04
C ARG A 374 -6.13 -13.10 6.24
N GLY A 375 -6.67 -12.85 7.43
CA GLY A 375 -5.92 -13.00 8.67
C GLY A 375 -5.62 -14.45 9.04
N GLU A 376 -4.89 -14.62 10.12
CA GLU A 376 -4.45 -15.89 10.68
C GLU A 376 -5.63 -16.88 10.88
N GLY A 377 -5.37 -18.16 10.63
CA GLY A 377 -6.33 -19.24 10.81
C GLY A 377 -7.40 -19.37 9.72
N LYS A 378 -7.43 -18.47 8.73
CA LYS A 378 -8.40 -18.50 7.63
C LYS A 378 -7.75 -19.01 6.35
N ASN A 379 -8.55 -19.65 5.50
CA ASN A 379 -8.12 -20.02 4.15
C ASN A 379 -8.05 -18.74 3.31
N SER A 380 -6.82 -18.27 3.09
CA SER A 380 -6.58 -17.07 2.29
C SER A 380 -6.57 -17.45 0.81
N LYS A 381 -7.33 -16.68 0.03
CA LYS A 381 -7.36 -16.74 -1.43
C LYS A 381 -7.03 -15.34 -1.92
N PRO A 382 -5.74 -15.00 -2.04
CA PRO A 382 -5.33 -13.64 -2.38
C PRO A 382 -6.06 -13.09 -3.60
N LEU A 383 -6.64 -11.90 -3.45
CA LEU A 383 -7.22 -11.13 -4.55
C LEU A 383 -6.23 -10.02 -4.88
N VAL A 384 -5.75 -10.00 -6.12
CA VAL A 384 -4.71 -9.09 -6.57
C VAL A 384 -5.26 -8.17 -7.64
N GLN A 385 -5.08 -6.87 -7.48
CA GLN A 385 -5.34 -5.88 -8.51
C GLN A 385 -4.01 -5.32 -9.01
N LEU A 386 -3.85 -5.19 -10.32
CA LEU A 386 -2.61 -4.74 -10.95
C LEU A 386 -2.91 -3.72 -12.04
N ALA A 387 -2.35 -2.52 -11.94
CA ALA A 387 -2.56 -1.48 -12.94
C ALA A 387 -1.98 -1.89 -14.29
N MET A 388 -2.78 -1.81 -15.35
CA MET A 388 -2.41 -2.24 -16.70
C MET A 388 -1.14 -1.53 -17.21
N ARG A 389 -0.94 -0.26 -16.87
CA ARG A 389 0.24 0.53 -17.27
C ARG A 389 1.58 -0.05 -16.79
N HIS A 390 1.58 -0.93 -15.79
CA HIS A 390 2.78 -1.55 -15.24
C HIS A 390 3.01 -2.98 -15.79
N VAL A 391 2.23 -3.38 -16.80
CA VAL A 391 2.25 -4.71 -17.38
C VAL A 391 2.38 -4.59 -18.89
N THR A 392 3.57 -4.90 -19.40
CA THR A 392 3.84 -4.93 -20.85
C THR A 392 3.69 -6.34 -21.42
N CYS A 393 3.97 -7.36 -20.60
CA CYS A 393 3.81 -8.77 -20.93
C CYS A 393 3.18 -9.57 -19.77
N VAL A 394 2.92 -10.86 -20.00
CA VAL A 394 2.31 -11.73 -18.99
C VAL A 394 3.29 -12.01 -17.84
N GLU A 395 4.59 -12.07 -18.14
CA GLU A 395 5.67 -12.27 -17.17
C GLU A 395 5.76 -11.10 -16.17
N ASP A 396 5.51 -9.86 -16.62
CA ASP A 396 5.41 -8.70 -15.73
C ASP A 396 4.31 -8.89 -14.70
N ALA A 397 3.15 -9.46 -15.06
CA ALA A 397 2.10 -9.75 -14.09
C ALA A 397 2.50 -10.87 -13.11
N ALA A 398 3.26 -11.86 -13.57
CA ALA A 398 3.70 -12.99 -12.76
C ALA A 398 4.57 -12.56 -11.57
N ILE A 399 5.40 -11.52 -11.74
CA ILE A 399 6.28 -11.03 -10.66
C ILE A 399 5.48 -10.45 -9.49
N PHE A 400 4.36 -9.78 -9.79
CA PHE A 400 3.43 -9.29 -8.78
C PHE A 400 2.64 -10.42 -8.15
N MET A 401 2.36 -11.52 -8.88
CA MET A 401 1.76 -12.72 -8.30
C MET A 401 2.72 -13.41 -7.31
N ALA A 402 4.02 -13.46 -7.62
CA ALA A 402 5.03 -13.96 -6.70
C ALA A 402 5.12 -13.10 -5.43
N LEU A 403 5.08 -11.78 -5.57
CA LEU A 403 5.01 -10.86 -4.43
C LEU A 403 3.72 -11.05 -3.61
N ALA A 404 2.56 -11.18 -4.26
CA ALA A 404 1.29 -11.43 -3.59
C ALA A 404 1.31 -12.75 -2.79
N ALA A 405 1.87 -13.81 -3.36
CA ALA A 405 2.07 -15.08 -2.67
C ALA A 405 3.00 -14.93 -1.45
N ALA A 406 4.09 -14.16 -1.57
CA ALA A 406 5.00 -13.88 -0.46
C ALA A 406 4.31 -13.07 0.67
N VAL A 407 3.47 -12.08 0.33
CA VAL A 407 2.66 -11.33 1.31
C VAL A 407 1.69 -12.26 2.04
N ASP A 408 0.96 -13.10 1.30
CA ASP A 408 0.01 -14.06 1.87
C ASP A 408 0.69 -15.05 2.82
N LEU A 409 1.78 -15.66 2.37
CA LEU A 409 2.57 -16.59 3.17
C LEU A 409 3.20 -15.92 4.38
N SER A 410 3.52 -14.62 4.30
CA SER A 410 4.05 -13.85 5.45
C SER A 410 3.03 -13.69 6.58
N ILE A 411 1.71 -13.66 6.27
CA ILE A 411 0.68 -13.68 7.30
C ILE A 411 0.77 -14.96 8.14
N GLU A 412 0.98 -16.09 7.47
CA GLU A 412 1.19 -17.35 8.16
C GLU A 412 2.58 -17.46 8.78
N ALA A 413 3.60 -16.89 8.12
CA ALA A 413 4.99 -16.93 8.57
C ALA A 413 5.30 -16.05 9.78
N CYS A 414 4.42 -15.10 10.12
CA CYS A 414 4.50 -14.27 11.31
C CYS A 414 3.60 -14.71 12.47
N ARG A 415 2.87 -15.84 12.33
CA ARG A 415 2.12 -16.44 13.45
C ARG A 415 3.03 -16.76 14.64
N PRO A 416 2.56 -16.66 15.89
CA PRO A 416 3.41 -16.89 17.04
C PRO A 416 3.82 -18.36 17.10
N PHE A 417 5.07 -18.60 17.47
CA PHE A 417 5.64 -19.91 17.70
C PHE A 417 5.14 -20.42 19.04
N ARG A 418 4.47 -21.57 19.07
CA ARG A 418 3.97 -22.15 20.33
C ARG A 418 5.14 -22.41 21.28
N ARG A 419 5.21 -21.68 22.40
CA ARG A 419 6.06 -22.04 23.53
C ARG A 419 5.44 -23.27 24.20
N LYS A 420 6.18 -24.38 24.27
CA LYS A 420 5.81 -25.49 25.17
C LYS A 420 5.82 -24.95 26.60
N ILE A 421 4.66 -24.80 27.22
CA ILE A 421 4.57 -24.62 28.67
C ILE A 421 5.04 -25.96 29.27
N ARG A 422 6.28 -26.02 29.75
CA ARG A 422 6.69 -27.10 30.66
C ARG A 422 5.82 -26.95 31.90
N ARG A 423 4.78 -27.77 32.04
CA ARG A 423 4.20 -28.04 33.36
C ARG A 423 5.35 -28.58 34.20
N ALA A 424 5.86 -27.79 35.12
CA ALA A 424 6.72 -28.31 36.18
C ALA A 424 5.86 -29.31 36.96
N SER A 425 6.08 -30.60 36.74
CA SER A 425 5.60 -31.64 37.63
C SER A 425 6.21 -31.33 38.99
N GLN A 426 5.35 -30.88 39.90
CA GLN A 426 5.65 -30.64 41.29
C GLN A 426 6.11 -31.98 41.89
N MET A 427 7.41 -32.21 41.91
CA MET A 427 8.05 -33.30 42.65
C MET A 427 7.78 -33.04 44.12
N ARG A 428 6.71 -33.65 44.66
CA ARG A 428 6.59 -33.89 46.10
C ARG A 428 7.63 -34.97 46.42
N HIS A 429 8.79 -34.56 46.90
CA HIS A 429 9.62 -35.42 47.74
C HIS A 429 9.33 -35.05 49.19
N SER A 430 8.50 -35.87 49.83
CA SER A 430 8.40 -35.97 51.28
C SER A 430 9.31 -37.12 51.71
N TRP A 431 10.30 -36.81 52.54
CA TRP A 431 10.88 -37.71 53.53
C TRP A 431 10.82 -36.99 54.86
#